data_AF-C9SXG0-F1
#
_entry.id   AF-C9SXG0-F1
#
_cell.length_a   1.000
_cell.length_b   1.000
_cell.length_c   1.000
_cell.angle_alpha   90.00
_cell.angle_beta   90.00
_cell.angle_gamma   90.00
#
_symmetry.space_group_name_H-M   'P 1'
#
loop_
_entity.id
_entity.type
_entity.pdbx_description
1 polymer ?
#
loop_
_entity_poly.entity_id
_entity_poly.type
_entity_poly.pdbx_seq_one_letter_code
_entity_poly.pdbx_strand_id
1 'polypeptide(L)' 'MTFLEKVADDAELLFLGREYPLGFAYFRPRLHKAFAANAGLRDEAAIRRGLERAEFVKKEIEAL' A
#
# COMPACT_ATOMS: atom_id res chain seq x y z
N MET A 1 9.10 -4.47 13.69
CA MET A 1 8.30 -4.49 12.46
C MET A 1 9.10 -5.20 11.38
N THR A 2 8.65 -6.39 10.95
CA THR A 2 9.45 -7.25 10.08
C THR A 2 9.17 -6.97 8.59
N PHE A 3 10.14 -7.27 7.72
CA PHE A 3 9.98 -7.19 6.26
C PHE A 3 8.72 -7.91 5.75
N LEU A 4 8.27 -8.94 6.47
CA LEU A 4 7.09 -9.74 6.15
C LEU A 4 5.78 -8.94 6.27
N GLU A 5 5.65 -8.03 7.24
CA GLU A 5 4.44 -7.20 7.39
C GLU A 5 4.25 -6.28 6.17
N LYS A 6 5.33 -5.61 5.73
CA LYS A 6 5.30 -4.75 4.53
C LYS A 6 4.97 -5.49 3.24
N VAL A 7 5.43 -6.74 3.09
CA VAL A 7 5.15 -7.55 1.89
C VAL A 7 3.69 -8.03 1.89
N ALA A 8 3.13 -8.32 3.07
CA ALA A 8 1.72 -8.65 3.21
C ALA A 8 0.83 -7.47 2.79
N ASP A 9 1.17 -6.24 3.18
CA ASP A 9 0.43 -5.02 2.80
C ASP A 9 0.37 -4.79 1.28
N ASP A 10 1.50 -4.96 0.57
CA ASP A 10 1.56 -4.75 -0.89
C ASP A 10 0.70 -5.78 -1.65
N ALA A 11 0.79 -7.05 -1.25
CA ALA A 11 0.03 -8.13 -1.87
C ALA A 11 -1.49 -8.00 -1.62
N GLU A 12 -1.87 -7.62 -0.40
CA GLU A 12 -3.27 -7.40 -0.02
C GLU A 12 -3.86 -6.18 -0.75
N LEU A 13 -3.16 -5.05 -0.77
CA LEU A 13 -3.61 -3.86 -1.48
C LEU A 13 -3.71 -4.10 -3.00
N LEU A 14 -2.81 -4.89 -3.59
CA LEU A 14 -2.93 -5.32 -4.99
C LEU A 14 -4.17 -6.16 -5.27
N PHE A 15 -4.58 -7.00 -4.31
CA PHE A 15 -5.79 -7.80 -4.43
C PHE A 15 -7.04 -6.93 -4.35
N LEU A 16 -7.12 -6.06 -3.34
CA LEU A 16 -8.25 -5.13 -3.14
C LEU A 16 -8.38 -4.13 -4.29
N GLY A 17 -7.27 -3.60 -4.78
CA GLY A 17 -7.24 -2.63 -5.87
C GLY A 17 -7.74 -3.14 -7.23
N ARG A 18 -8.15 -4.40 -7.34
CA ARG A 18 -8.83 -4.94 -8.53
C ARG A 18 -10.20 -4.32 -8.75
N GLU A 19 -10.90 -3.98 -7.66
CA GLU A 19 -12.22 -3.35 -7.67
C GLU A 19 -12.15 -1.82 -7.66
N TYR A 20 -10.95 -1.25 -7.76
CA TYR A 20 -10.76 0.19 -7.74
C TYR A 20 -11.55 0.87 -8.87
N PRO A 21 -12.27 1.99 -8.63
CA PRO A 21 -13.18 2.60 -9.60
C PRO A 21 -12.55 2.98 -10.95
N LEU A 22 -11.26 3.32 -10.93
CA LEU A 22 -10.49 3.69 -12.13
C LEU A 22 -9.79 2.48 -12.78
N GLY A 23 -10.02 1.28 -12.24
CA GLY A 23 -9.51 0.01 -12.71
C GLY A 23 -8.13 -0.38 -12.19
N PHE A 24 -7.84 -1.67 -12.23
CA PHE A 24 -6.57 -2.23 -11.77
C PHE A 24 -5.33 -1.65 -12.49
N ALA A 25 -5.45 -1.39 -13.81
CA ALA A 25 -4.38 -0.80 -14.61
C ALA A 25 -4.01 0.63 -14.16
N TYR A 26 -4.97 1.36 -13.58
CA TYR A 26 -4.74 2.67 -12.98
C TYR A 26 -4.12 2.55 -11.59
N PHE A 27 -4.57 1.58 -10.80
CA PHE A 27 -4.19 1.42 -9.39
C PHE A 27 -2.79 0.82 -9.22
N ARG A 28 -2.50 -0.30 -9.88
CA ARG A 28 -1.25 -1.07 -9.73
C ARG A 28 0.04 -0.23 -9.86
N PRO A 29 0.25 0.58 -10.92
CA PRO A 29 1.50 1.35 -11.05
C PRO A 29 1.65 2.43 -9.97
N ARG A 30 0.53 2.96 -9.43
CA ARG A 30 0.56 3.94 -8.33
C ARG A 30 0.97 3.32 -7.02
N LEU A 31 0.39 2.16 -6.71
CA LEU A 31 0.75 1.39 -5.52
C LEU A 31 2.24 1.03 -5.55
N HIS A 32 2.70 0.45 -6.66
CA HIS A 32 4.11 0.09 -6.85
C HIS A 32 5.04 1.30 -6.67
N LYS A 33 4.71 2.44 -7.29
CA LYS A 33 5.49 3.68 -7.15
C LYS A 33 5.56 4.16 -5.70
N ALA A 34 4.47 4.06 -4.95
CA ALA A 34 4.43 4.46 -3.54
C ALA A 34 5.32 3.58 -2.66
N PHE A 35 5.30 2.26 -2.84
CA PHE A 35 6.17 1.34 -2.10
C PHE A 35 7.64 1.48 -2.53
N ALA A 36 7.91 1.59 -3.84
CA ALA A 36 9.26 1.76 -4.37
C ALA A 36 9.92 3.05 -3.84
N ALA A 37 9.17 4.16 -3.77
CA ALA A 37 9.67 5.43 -3.22
C ALA A 37 10.02 5.34 -1.73
N ASN A 38 9.42 4.40 -0.99
CA ASN A 38 9.60 4.22 0.44
C ASN A 38 10.45 2.99 0.83
N ALA A 39 10.95 2.23 -0.15
CA ALA A 39 11.69 0.99 0.06
C ALA A 39 12.99 1.18 0.86
N GLY A 40 13.61 2.37 0.76
CA GLY A 40 14.82 2.73 1.48
C GLY A 40 14.60 3.31 2.88
N LEU A 41 13.35 3.48 3.34
CA LEU A 41 13.07 4.06 4.65
C LEU A 41 13.61 3.17 5.78
N ARG A 42 14.44 3.78 6.64
CA ARG A 42 14.98 3.17 7.86
C ARG A 42 14.50 3.83 9.15
N ASP A 43 13.95 5.03 9.06
CA ASP A 43 13.38 5.73 10.20
C ASP A 43 12.06 5.07 10.63
N GLU A 44 12.00 4.64 11.89
CA GLU A 44 10.86 3.88 12.42
C GLU A 44 9.56 4.71 12.40
N ALA A 45 9.64 6.00 12.72
CA ALA A 45 8.48 6.88 12.72
C ALA A 45 7.95 7.09 11.29
N ALA A 46 8.82 7.25 10.29
CA ALA A 46 8.44 7.34 8.88
C ALA A 46 7.84 6.03 8.36
N ILE A 47 8.39 4.89 8.76
CA ILE A 47 7.83 3.57 8.43
C ILE A 47 6.41 3.49 8.97
N ARG A 48 6.19 3.80 10.26
CA ARG A 48 4.87 3.74 10.90
C ARG A 48 3.84 4.62 10.18
N ARG A 49 4.20 5.86 9.84
CA ARG A 49 3.32 6.75 9.04
C ARG A 49 3.00 6.18 7.66
N GLY A 50 3.96 5.52 7.02
CA GLY A 50 3.74 4.87 5.72
C GLY A 50 2.71 3.74 5.80
N LEU A 51 2.71 3.00 6.91
CA LEU A 51 1.78 1.90 7.15
C LEU A 51 0.38 2.39 7.54
N GLU A 52 0.29 3.43 8.37
CA GLU A 52 -0.99 4.10 8.66
C GLU A 52 -1.67 4.59 7.38
N ARG A 53 -0.88 5.05 6.41
CA ARG A 53 -1.38 5.43 5.08
C ARG A 53 -1.84 4.24 4.24
N ALA A 54 -1.12 3.12 4.29
CA ALA A 54 -1.51 1.88 3.61
C ALA A 54 -2.84 1.36 4.15
N GLU A 55 -3.00 1.34 5.48
CA GLU A 55 -4.25 0.99 6.17
C GLU A 55 -5.41 1.92 5.83
N PHE A 56 -5.15 3.22 5.68
CA PHE A 56 -6.18 4.16 5.24
C PHE A 56 -6.67 3.84 3.82
N VAL A 57 -5.74 3.60 2.88
CA VAL A 57 -6.07 3.26 1.50
C VAL A 57 -6.83 1.94 1.42
N LYS A 58 -6.47 0.95 2.25
CA LYS A 58 -7.20 -0.32 2.37
C LYS A 58 -8.68 -0.07 2.70
N LYS A 59 -8.95 0.69 3.76
CA LYS A 59 -10.32 1.01 4.19
C LYS A 59 -11.09 1.82 3.15
N GLU A 60 -10.43 2.72 2.43
CA GLU A 60 -11.08 3.42 1.33
C GLU A 60 -11.51 2.45 0.23
N ILE A 61 -10.66 1.49 -0.15
CA ILE A 61 -11.01 0.50 -1.18
C ILE A 61 -12.12 -0.42 -0.70
N GLU A 62 -12.09 -0.86 0.56
CA GLU A 62 -13.15 -1.71 1.16
C GLU A 62 -14.51 -1.00 1.28
N ALA A 63 -14.53 0.34 1.24
CA ALA A 63 -15.74 1.15 1.35
C ALA A 63 -16.31 1.60 -0.01
N LEU A 64 -15.68 1.24 -1.12
CA LEU A 64 -16.15 1.49 -2.50
C LEU A 64 -17.12 0.40 -2.96
#